data_AF-A0A3D0FM96-F1
#
_entry.id   AF-A0A3D0FM96-F1
#
_cell.length_a   1.000
_cell.length_b   1.000
_cell.length_c   1.000
_cell.angle_alpha   90.00
_cell.angle_beta   90.00
_cell.angle_gamma   90.00
#
_symmetry.space_group_name_H-M   'P 1'
#
loop_
_entity.id
_entity.type
_entity.pdbx_description
1 polymer ?
#
loop_
_entity_poly.entity_id
_entity_poly.type
_entity_poly.pdbx_seq_one_letter_code
_entity_poly.pdbx_strand_id
1 'polypeptide(L)'
;GKAYIHSAGITADPVECWNHTQNQDAFLESMAAAAQAVHNYFGNGERIIYINVVNNLSVDCDCDSHPAAPEMNDIGILASLDPVALDQACVDLVFNYPSTDGDDASALIERINSRHGIHTIEHAAKIGLGSRNYRIVQIDGEEMLGTLNDNGLSLLVRNHGITTQHGQQGISDLLSLISKSPERLRGAVVADKLIGKAAASVIVCGGVKSVYTNIISSPAKQMLDKAGIEVHYDEEVPQILNRDMTGQCPIESKINDADNAEDCLKILIEQLGIPE
;
A
#
# COMPACT_ATOMS: atom_id res chain seq x y z
N GLY A 1 24.25 -0.14 -25.65
CA GLY A 1 23.00 -0.38 -24.92
C GLY A 1 21.86 0.37 -25.55
N LYS A 2 21.66 1.64 -25.18
CA LYS A 2 20.55 2.48 -25.64
C LYS A 2 20.33 2.48 -27.16
N ALA A 3 21.38 2.71 -27.96
CA ALA A 3 21.28 2.71 -29.42
C ALA A 3 20.72 1.40 -29.99
N TYR A 4 21.20 0.24 -29.50
CA TYR A 4 20.69 -1.07 -29.93
C TYR A 4 19.23 -1.29 -29.52
N ILE A 5 18.82 -0.86 -28.33
CA ILE A 5 17.44 -1.03 -27.90
C ILE A 5 16.52 -0.17 -28.77
N HIS A 6 16.80 1.14 -28.89
CA HIS A 6 15.96 2.07 -29.64
C HIS A 6 15.93 1.83 -31.16
N SER A 7 16.98 1.21 -31.71
CA SER A 7 17.04 0.84 -33.14
C SER A 7 16.70 -0.63 -33.40
N ALA A 8 16.26 -1.37 -32.38
CA ALA A 8 16.00 -2.82 -32.48
C ALA A 8 17.16 -3.63 -33.09
N GLY A 9 18.39 -3.33 -32.68
CA GLY A 9 19.59 -4.04 -33.09
C GLY A 9 20.26 -3.51 -34.37
N ILE A 10 19.67 -2.52 -35.05
CA ILE A 10 20.17 -2.04 -36.35
C ILE A 10 21.53 -1.33 -36.21
N THR A 11 21.70 -0.47 -35.21
CA THR A 11 22.92 0.32 -35.06
C THR A 11 23.36 0.46 -33.61
N ALA A 12 24.68 0.53 -33.44
CA ALA A 12 25.32 0.88 -32.17
C ALA A 12 25.50 2.38 -31.99
N ASP A 13 25.35 3.17 -33.06
CA ASP A 13 25.57 4.61 -33.07
C ASP A 13 24.39 5.33 -32.39
N PRO A 14 24.60 6.04 -31.27
CA PRO A 14 23.55 6.79 -30.57
C PRO A 14 22.98 7.98 -31.34
N VAL A 15 23.67 8.48 -32.37
CA VAL A 15 23.18 9.57 -33.22
C VAL A 15 22.29 9.01 -34.33
N GLU A 16 22.71 7.90 -34.94
CA GLU A 16 21.96 7.25 -36.02
C GLU A 16 20.69 6.56 -35.53
N CYS A 17 20.68 6.02 -34.30
CA CYS A 17 19.57 5.21 -33.80
C CYS A 17 18.20 5.90 -33.86
N TRP A 18 18.17 7.24 -33.76
CA TRP A 18 16.93 8.03 -33.83
C TRP A 18 16.23 7.97 -35.19
N ASN A 19 16.93 7.58 -36.26
CA ASN A 19 16.35 7.35 -37.58
C ASN A 19 15.63 5.98 -37.69
N HIS A 20 15.73 5.14 -36.66
CA HIS A 20 15.28 3.75 -36.67
C HIS A 20 14.24 3.42 -35.57
N THR A 21 13.56 4.44 -35.02
CA THR A 21 12.63 4.30 -33.88
C THR A 21 11.17 4.06 -34.27
N GLN A 22 10.85 3.89 -35.56
CA GLN A 22 9.45 3.79 -36.01
C GLN A 22 8.77 2.46 -35.67
N ASN A 23 9.55 1.40 -35.39
CA ASN A 23 9.00 0.10 -35.03
C ASN A 23 8.88 -0.03 -33.52
N GLN A 24 7.70 0.37 -33.00
CA GLN A 24 7.40 0.34 -31.57
C GLN A 24 7.55 -1.07 -30.98
N ASP A 25 6.99 -2.09 -31.62
CA ASP A 25 7.03 -3.45 -31.08
C ASP A 25 8.48 -3.96 -31.01
N ALA A 26 9.28 -3.77 -32.06
CA ALA A 26 10.67 -4.22 -32.05
C ALA A 26 11.52 -3.50 -30.98
N PHE A 27 11.20 -2.24 -30.66
CA PHE A 27 11.79 -1.54 -29.52
C PHE A 27 11.42 -2.22 -28.18
N LEU A 28 10.14 -2.52 -27.96
CA LEU A 28 9.65 -3.21 -26.75
C LEU A 28 10.25 -4.61 -26.60
N GLU A 29 10.34 -5.38 -27.68
CA GLU A 29 10.99 -6.69 -27.71
C GLU A 29 12.49 -6.58 -27.34
N SER A 30 13.16 -5.55 -27.86
CA SER A 30 14.57 -5.28 -27.55
C SER A 30 14.78 -4.87 -26.09
N MET A 31 13.82 -4.18 -25.48
CA MET A 31 13.84 -3.89 -24.03
C MET A 31 13.78 -5.17 -23.21
N ALA A 32 12.83 -6.06 -23.52
CA ALA A 32 12.70 -7.35 -22.85
C ALA A 32 13.98 -8.21 -23.00
N ALA A 33 14.54 -8.29 -24.23
CA ALA A 33 15.77 -9.02 -24.48
C ALA A 33 17.00 -8.42 -23.75
N ALA A 34 17.08 -7.09 -23.66
CA ALA A 34 18.13 -6.42 -22.90
C ALA A 34 18.03 -6.70 -21.39
N ALA A 35 16.81 -6.71 -20.83
CA ALA A 35 16.57 -7.10 -19.44
C ALA A 35 16.95 -8.57 -19.19
N GLN A 36 16.61 -9.47 -20.11
CA GLN A 36 16.99 -10.89 -20.05
C GLN A 36 18.51 -11.09 -19.97
N ALA A 37 19.30 -10.28 -20.69
CA ALA A 37 20.76 -10.39 -20.61
C ALA A 37 21.30 -10.16 -19.19
N VAL A 38 20.74 -9.19 -18.46
CA VAL A 38 21.08 -8.92 -17.06
C VAL A 38 20.58 -10.05 -16.16
N HIS A 39 19.33 -10.47 -16.34
CA HIS A 39 18.73 -11.59 -15.61
C HIS A 39 19.59 -12.86 -15.70
N ASN A 40 20.00 -13.23 -16.92
CA ASN A 40 20.83 -14.41 -17.17
C ASN A 40 22.21 -14.28 -16.51
N TYR A 41 22.84 -13.10 -16.60
CA TYR A 41 24.15 -12.85 -16.00
C TYR A 41 24.16 -13.09 -14.48
N PHE A 42 23.09 -12.70 -13.78
CA PHE A 42 22.93 -12.94 -12.34
C PHE A 42 22.31 -14.31 -12.02
N GLY A 43 22.70 -15.33 -12.78
CA GLY A 43 22.34 -16.73 -12.50
C GLY A 43 20.90 -17.01 -12.87
N ASN A 44 20.45 -16.53 -14.03
CA ASN A 44 19.06 -16.67 -14.48
C ASN A 44 18.07 -16.20 -13.40
N GLY A 45 18.33 -15.00 -12.85
CA GLY A 45 17.47 -14.38 -11.84
C GLY A 45 17.66 -14.86 -10.41
N GLU A 46 18.37 -15.97 -10.15
CA GLU A 46 18.53 -16.53 -8.78
C GLU A 46 19.18 -15.55 -7.78
N ARG A 47 19.91 -14.55 -8.27
CA ARG A 47 20.59 -13.53 -7.47
C ARG A 47 20.02 -12.12 -7.68
N ILE A 48 18.75 -12.01 -8.07
CA ILE A 48 18.06 -10.74 -8.26
C ILE A 48 16.75 -10.74 -7.46
N ILE A 49 16.45 -9.59 -6.85
CA ILE A 49 15.10 -9.24 -6.39
C ILE A 49 14.64 -8.06 -7.24
N TYR A 50 13.43 -8.15 -7.78
CA TYR A 50 12.81 -7.09 -8.58
C TYR A 50 11.86 -6.30 -7.69
N ILE A 51 11.93 -4.98 -7.78
CA ILE A 51 11.11 -4.05 -7.01
C ILE A 51 10.61 -2.98 -7.96
N ASN A 52 9.29 -2.85 -8.08
CA ASN A 52 8.65 -1.77 -8.81
C ASN A 52 8.06 -0.79 -7.79
N VAL A 53 8.44 0.48 -7.93
CA VAL A 53 7.81 1.59 -7.20
C VAL A 53 6.78 2.18 -8.14
N VAL A 54 5.51 1.86 -7.89
CA VAL A 54 4.38 2.25 -8.73
C VAL A 54 3.85 3.58 -8.18
N ASN A 55 4.66 4.62 -8.38
CA ASN A 55 4.38 5.98 -7.91
C ASN A 55 4.67 7.01 -8.99
N ASN A 56 4.09 8.20 -8.87
CA ASN A 56 4.30 9.34 -9.77
C ASN A 56 4.15 8.95 -11.26
N LEU A 57 3.09 8.20 -11.57
CA LEU A 57 2.88 7.60 -12.89
C LEU A 57 2.37 8.64 -13.91
N SER A 58 3.30 9.23 -14.67
CA SER A 58 3.01 10.13 -15.78
C SER A 58 2.75 9.37 -17.09
N VAL A 59 2.02 10.01 -18.02
CA VAL A 59 1.86 9.53 -19.40
C VAL A 59 3.16 9.65 -20.22
N ASP A 60 4.10 10.49 -19.78
CA ASP A 60 5.37 10.67 -20.44
C ASP A 60 6.44 9.73 -19.90
N CYS A 61 7.39 9.37 -20.75
CA CYS A 61 8.51 8.51 -20.35
C CYS A 61 9.46 9.31 -19.45
N ASP A 62 10.07 8.68 -18.45
CA ASP A 62 11.09 9.29 -17.57
C ASP A 62 12.31 9.84 -18.32
N CYS A 63 12.46 9.52 -19.60
CA CYS A 63 13.48 10.12 -20.48
C CYS A 63 13.10 11.53 -20.96
N ASP A 64 11.85 11.95 -20.78
CA ASP A 64 11.40 13.31 -21.07
C ASP A 64 11.90 14.26 -19.98
N SER A 65 12.43 15.41 -20.40
CA SER A 65 12.92 16.44 -19.48
C SER A 65 11.79 17.30 -18.91
N HIS A 66 10.57 17.23 -19.49
CA HIS A 66 9.41 17.99 -19.05
C HIS A 66 8.14 17.12 -19.09
N PRO A 67 8.05 16.05 -18.28
CA PRO A 67 6.91 15.15 -18.31
C PRO A 67 5.64 15.83 -17.81
N ALA A 68 4.48 15.41 -18.33
CA ALA A 68 3.18 15.77 -17.78
C ALA A 68 3.08 15.38 -16.29
N ALA A 69 2.31 16.14 -15.52
CA ALA A 69 2.02 15.77 -14.14
C ALA A 69 1.18 14.47 -14.09
N PRO A 70 1.41 13.57 -13.12
CA PRO A 70 0.55 12.41 -12.92
C PRO A 70 -0.90 12.82 -12.66
N GLU A 71 -1.85 12.07 -13.22
CA GLU A 71 -3.28 12.25 -13.01
C GLU A 71 -3.88 11.20 -12.05
N MET A 72 -3.13 10.13 -11.77
CA MET A 72 -3.48 9.10 -10.79
C MET A 72 -2.57 9.14 -9.56
N ASN A 73 -3.08 8.70 -8.42
CA ASN A 73 -2.33 8.54 -7.18
C ASN A 73 -1.38 7.33 -7.24
N ASP A 74 -0.44 7.31 -6.30
CA ASP A 74 0.51 6.23 -6.12
C ASP A 74 -0.20 4.93 -5.68
N ILE A 75 0.18 3.79 -6.28
CA ILE A 75 -0.33 2.46 -5.89
C ILE A 75 0.51 1.88 -4.74
N GLY A 76 1.84 2.05 -4.81
CA GLY A 76 2.75 1.59 -3.77
C GLY A 76 3.98 0.85 -4.31
N ILE A 77 4.49 -0.10 -3.52
CA ILE A 77 5.71 -0.86 -3.84
C ILE A 77 5.34 -2.33 -3.99
N LEU A 78 5.71 -2.92 -5.12
CA LEU A 78 5.59 -4.35 -5.37
C LEU A 78 6.98 -4.96 -5.49
N ALA A 79 7.12 -6.21 -5.06
CA ALA A 79 8.36 -6.96 -5.20
C ALA A 79 8.10 -8.41 -5.63
N SER A 80 9.02 -8.96 -6.41
CA SER A 80 8.96 -10.35 -6.89
C SER A 80 10.36 -10.88 -7.19
N LEU A 81 10.49 -12.21 -7.20
CA LEU A 81 11.66 -12.88 -7.79
C LEU A 81 11.49 -13.16 -9.29
N ASP A 82 10.27 -12.99 -9.81
CA ASP A 82 9.93 -13.09 -11.23
C ASP A 82 9.58 -11.69 -11.77
N PRO A 83 10.37 -11.13 -12.70
CA PRO A 83 10.17 -9.78 -13.22
C PRO A 83 8.94 -9.65 -14.11
N VAL A 84 8.58 -10.71 -14.84
CA VAL A 84 7.41 -10.69 -15.74
C VAL A 84 6.14 -10.69 -14.92
N ALA A 85 6.11 -11.48 -13.84
CA ALA A 85 4.98 -11.51 -12.91
C ALA A 85 4.80 -10.16 -12.22
N LEU A 86 5.91 -9.49 -11.87
CA LEU A 86 5.90 -8.17 -11.24
C LEU A 86 5.34 -7.11 -12.19
N ASP A 87 5.86 -7.01 -13.41
CA ASP A 87 5.40 -6.02 -14.38
C ASP A 87 3.94 -6.26 -14.76
N GLN A 88 3.53 -7.52 -14.93
CA GLN A 88 2.12 -7.88 -15.17
C GLN A 88 1.23 -7.41 -14.02
N ALA A 89 1.60 -7.68 -12.77
CA ALA A 89 0.84 -7.24 -11.61
C ALA A 89 0.73 -5.70 -11.52
N CYS A 90 1.80 -4.97 -11.80
CA CYS A 90 1.79 -3.51 -11.82
C CYS A 90 0.83 -2.95 -12.87
N VAL A 91 0.86 -3.49 -14.09
CA VAL A 91 -0.03 -3.03 -15.16
C VAL A 91 -1.48 -3.41 -14.87
N ASP A 92 -1.73 -4.60 -14.34
CA ASP A 92 -3.09 -5.01 -13.97
C ASP A 92 -3.66 -4.13 -12.85
N LEU A 93 -2.84 -3.66 -11.89
CA LEU A 93 -3.28 -2.70 -10.86
C LEU A 93 -3.62 -1.34 -11.46
N VAL A 94 -2.89 -0.85 -12.46
CA VAL A 94 -3.22 0.38 -13.19
C VAL A 94 -4.52 0.22 -13.98
N PHE A 95 -4.69 -0.89 -14.71
CA PHE A 95 -5.88 -1.14 -15.53
C PHE A 95 -7.15 -1.36 -14.73
N ASN A 96 -7.04 -1.87 -13.50
CA ASN A 96 -8.15 -2.06 -12.58
C ASN A 96 -8.23 -0.97 -11.50
N TYR A 97 -7.52 0.15 -11.69
CA TYR A 97 -7.49 1.23 -10.73
C TYR A 97 -8.88 1.87 -10.56
N PRO A 98 -9.38 2.05 -9.32
CA PRO A 98 -10.69 2.62 -9.07
C PRO A 98 -10.65 4.16 -9.19
N SER A 99 -10.63 4.67 -10.43
CA SER A 99 -10.60 6.13 -10.69
C SER A 99 -11.75 6.88 -10.01
N THR A 100 -11.45 8.08 -9.52
CA THR A 100 -12.40 9.04 -8.92
C THR A 100 -12.14 10.46 -9.39
N ASP A 101 -12.99 11.42 -9.01
CA ASP A 101 -12.81 12.83 -9.38
C ASP A 101 -11.50 13.39 -8.81
N GLY A 102 -10.54 13.67 -9.70
CA GLY A 102 -9.21 14.19 -9.33
C GLY A 102 -8.14 13.11 -9.10
N ASP A 103 -8.45 11.83 -9.35
CA ASP A 103 -7.53 10.69 -9.29
C ASP A 103 -7.94 9.68 -10.37
N ASP A 104 -7.35 9.80 -11.57
CA ASP A 104 -7.79 9.06 -12.76
C ASP A 104 -6.65 8.40 -13.53
N ALA A 105 -6.72 7.07 -13.67
CA ALA A 105 -5.77 6.28 -14.45
C ALA A 105 -6.04 6.29 -15.97
N SER A 106 -7.15 6.86 -16.44
CA SER A 106 -7.60 6.76 -17.84
C SER A 106 -6.56 7.23 -18.86
N ALA A 107 -5.89 8.36 -18.60
CA ALA A 107 -4.86 8.91 -19.48
C ALA A 107 -3.65 7.96 -19.59
N LEU A 108 -3.24 7.37 -18.47
CA LEU A 108 -2.15 6.40 -18.43
C LEU A 108 -2.53 5.09 -19.13
N ILE A 109 -3.75 4.60 -18.94
CA ILE A 109 -4.25 3.40 -19.62
C ILE A 109 -4.28 3.62 -21.13
N GLU A 110 -4.77 4.77 -21.60
CA GLU A 110 -4.73 5.13 -23.03
C GLU A 110 -3.29 5.10 -23.54
N ARG A 111 -2.37 5.72 -22.80
CA ARG A 111 -0.96 5.78 -23.16
C ARG A 111 -0.31 4.41 -23.29
N ILE A 112 -0.56 3.52 -22.34
CA ILE A 112 -0.05 2.14 -22.37
C ILE A 112 -0.60 1.42 -23.59
N ASN A 113 -1.90 1.56 -23.88
CA ASN A 113 -2.53 0.93 -25.04
C ASN A 113 -2.01 1.48 -26.37
N SER A 114 -1.92 2.80 -26.53
CA SER A 114 -1.49 3.45 -27.79
C SER A 114 -0.01 3.22 -28.11
N ARG A 115 0.80 2.85 -27.11
CA ARG A 115 2.22 2.48 -27.26
C ARG A 115 2.47 0.98 -27.16
N HIS A 116 1.41 0.16 -27.13
CA HIS A 116 1.49 -1.30 -27.04
C HIS A 116 2.27 -1.80 -25.81
N GLY A 117 2.23 -1.09 -24.67
CA GLY A 117 3.11 -1.36 -23.52
C GLY A 117 3.06 -2.81 -23.02
N ILE A 118 1.89 -3.46 -23.10
CA ILE A 118 1.68 -4.88 -22.76
C ILE A 118 2.60 -5.82 -23.56
N HIS A 119 2.90 -5.48 -24.82
CA HIS A 119 3.71 -6.31 -25.71
C HIS A 119 5.10 -6.62 -25.15
N THR A 120 5.69 -5.69 -24.37
CA THR A 120 6.97 -5.95 -23.67
C THR A 120 6.88 -7.15 -22.73
N ILE A 121 5.81 -7.21 -21.94
CA ILE A 121 5.56 -8.26 -20.93
C ILE A 121 5.26 -9.59 -21.64
N GLU A 122 4.49 -9.54 -22.72
CA GLU A 122 4.16 -10.72 -23.53
C GLU A 122 5.39 -11.31 -24.20
N HIS A 123 6.24 -10.46 -24.79
CA HIS A 123 7.49 -10.90 -25.38
C HIS A 123 8.46 -11.43 -24.33
N ALA A 124 8.60 -10.75 -23.18
CA ALA A 124 9.42 -11.20 -22.06
C ALA A 124 9.03 -12.61 -21.59
N ALA A 125 7.73 -12.89 -21.43
CA ALA A 125 7.24 -14.22 -21.12
C ALA A 125 7.58 -15.23 -22.23
N LYS A 126 7.41 -14.84 -23.50
CA LYS A 126 7.67 -15.69 -24.67
C LYS A 126 9.14 -16.10 -24.79
N ILE A 127 10.09 -15.23 -24.43
CA ILE A 127 11.54 -15.53 -24.46
C ILE A 127 12.04 -16.25 -23.21
N GLY A 128 11.17 -16.48 -22.21
CA GLY A 128 11.50 -17.22 -20.99
C GLY A 128 12.07 -16.37 -19.85
N LEU A 129 11.81 -15.06 -19.84
CA LEU A 129 12.26 -14.17 -18.75
C LEU A 129 11.50 -14.41 -17.43
N GLY A 130 10.28 -14.93 -17.52
CA GLY A 130 9.41 -15.15 -16.38
C GLY A 130 8.01 -15.56 -16.79
N SER A 131 7.10 -15.59 -15.82
CA SER A 131 5.69 -15.93 -16.00
C SER A 131 4.79 -14.71 -15.89
N ARG A 132 3.72 -14.66 -16.68
CA ARG A 132 2.63 -13.68 -16.49
C ARG A 132 1.70 -14.06 -15.34
N ASN A 133 1.82 -15.27 -14.79
CA ASN A 133 0.97 -15.72 -13.70
C ASN A 133 1.51 -15.17 -12.37
N TYR A 134 0.64 -14.56 -11.59
CA TYR A 134 0.99 -14.03 -10.28
C TYR A 134 -0.16 -14.19 -9.30
N ARG A 135 0.15 -14.02 -8.01
CA ARG A 135 -0.83 -13.81 -6.94
C ARG A 135 -0.29 -12.69 -6.07
N ILE A 136 -1.11 -11.67 -5.82
CA ILE A 136 -0.76 -10.60 -4.88
C ILE A 136 -0.89 -11.16 -3.46
N VAL A 137 0.15 -10.94 -2.65
CA VAL A 137 0.16 -11.21 -1.21
C VAL A 137 0.37 -9.87 -0.55
N GLN A 138 -0.66 -9.33 0.12
CA GLN A 138 -0.48 -8.15 0.95
C GLN A 138 0.32 -8.51 2.19
N ILE A 139 1.31 -7.68 2.49
CA ILE A 139 2.16 -7.80 3.68
C ILE A 139 1.91 -6.65 4.66
N ASP A 140 0.86 -5.87 4.41
CA ASP A 140 0.57 -4.65 5.18
C ASP A 140 -0.22 -4.94 6.46
N GLY A 141 -1.05 -5.99 6.55
CA GLY A 141 -1.70 -6.29 7.83
C GLY A 141 -2.70 -7.44 7.95
N GLU A 142 -3.12 -8.12 6.88
CA GLU A 142 -4.13 -9.20 6.96
C GLU A 142 -3.74 -10.31 7.96
N GLU A 143 -2.46 -10.66 8.02
CA GLU A 143 -1.95 -11.69 8.93
C GLU A 143 -1.82 -11.21 10.40
N MET A 144 -1.95 -9.90 10.65
CA MET A 144 -1.82 -9.33 11.99
C MET A 144 -2.98 -9.79 12.89
N LEU A 145 -4.20 -9.92 12.37
CA LEU A 145 -5.33 -10.45 13.15
C LEU A 145 -5.12 -11.91 13.57
N GLY A 146 -4.58 -12.75 12.66
CA GLY A 146 -4.17 -14.11 13.00
C GLY A 146 -3.11 -14.11 14.11
N THR A 147 -2.09 -13.25 13.97
CA THR A 147 -1.01 -13.11 14.95
C THR A 147 -1.52 -12.66 16.33
N LEU A 148 -2.50 -11.74 16.38
CA LEU A 148 -3.15 -11.32 17.63
C LEU A 148 -3.86 -12.48 18.35
N ASN A 149 -4.54 -13.32 17.58
CA ASN A 149 -5.30 -14.45 18.11
C ASN A 149 -4.38 -15.56 18.59
N ASP A 150 -3.40 -15.96 17.78
CA ASP A 150 -2.50 -17.07 18.07
C ASP A 150 -1.59 -16.80 19.27
N ASN A 151 -1.24 -15.53 19.51
CA ASN A 151 -0.31 -15.14 20.58
C ASN A 151 -1.00 -14.51 21.80
N GLY A 152 -2.33 -14.46 21.82
CA GLY A 152 -3.09 -13.88 22.95
C GLY A 152 -2.81 -12.39 23.19
N LEU A 153 -2.44 -11.66 22.14
CA LEU A 153 -2.15 -10.23 22.17
C LEU A 153 -3.44 -9.40 22.07
N SER A 154 -3.39 -8.14 22.49
CA SER A 154 -4.50 -7.18 22.33
C SER A 154 -4.27 -6.22 21.17
N LEU A 155 -3.01 -5.82 20.93
CA LEU A 155 -2.65 -4.82 19.94
C LEU A 155 -1.33 -5.18 19.24
N LEU A 156 -1.31 -5.01 17.92
CA LEU A 156 -0.11 -5.02 17.10
C LEU A 156 0.02 -3.68 16.38
N VAL A 157 1.22 -3.11 16.42
CA VAL A 157 1.53 -1.91 15.63
C VAL A 157 2.71 -2.22 14.75
N ARG A 158 2.49 -2.14 13.43
CA ARG A 158 3.52 -2.30 12.42
C ARG A 158 3.84 -0.97 11.78
N ASN A 159 5.10 -0.60 11.82
CA ASN A 159 5.58 0.60 11.14
C ASN A 159 6.99 0.36 10.60
N HIS A 160 7.26 0.79 9.37
CA HIS A 160 8.53 0.60 8.68
C HIS A 160 9.09 -0.85 8.77
N GLY A 161 8.22 -1.85 8.60
CA GLY A 161 8.57 -3.27 8.67
C GLY A 161 8.83 -3.81 10.09
N ILE A 162 8.77 -2.96 11.13
CA ILE A 162 8.92 -3.37 12.53
C ILE A 162 7.53 -3.59 13.12
N THR A 163 7.28 -4.80 13.61
CA THR A 163 6.06 -5.13 14.34
C THR A 163 6.32 -5.09 15.84
N THR A 164 5.54 -4.31 16.57
CA THR A 164 5.54 -4.26 18.04
C THR A 164 4.28 -4.91 18.59
N GLN A 165 4.45 -5.68 19.66
CA GLN A 165 3.40 -6.49 20.27
C GLN A 165 3.03 -5.94 21.64
N HIS A 166 1.72 -5.90 21.89
CA HIS A 166 1.14 -5.31 23.08
C HIS A 166 0.00 -6.19 23.61
N GLY A 167 -0.22 -6.15 24.92
CA GLY A 167 -1.06 -7.13 25.63
C GLY A 167 -1.80 -6.57 26.85
N GLN A 168 -1.76 -5.26 27.07
CA GLN A 168 -2.53 -4.62 28.13
C GLN A 168 -4.02 -4.59 27.74
N GLN A 169 -4.87 -4.45 28.75
CA GLN A 169 -6.31 -4.47 28.56
C GLN A 169 -6.82 -3.09 28.15
N GLY A 170 -7.78 -3.07 27.21
CA GLY A 170 -8.41 -1.84 26.74
C GLY A 170 -7.42 -0.99 25.94
N ILE A 171 -7.55 0.33 26.06
CA ILE A 171 -6.80 1.29 25.24
C ILE A 171 -5.43 1.70 25.82
N SER A 172 -4.97 1.05 26.89
CA SER A 172 -3.78 1.48 27.63
C SER A 172 -2.51 1.47 26.78
N ASP A 173 -2.33 0.47 25.91
CA ASP A 173 -1.16 0.39 25.05
C ASP A 173 -1.18 1.49 23.97
N LEU A 174 -2.33 1.75 23.35
CA LEU A 174 -2.51 2.86 22.41
C LEU A 174 -2.20 4.21 23.07
N LEU A 175 -2.71 4.45 24.28
CA LEU A 175 -2.43 5.68 25.01
C LEU A 175 -0.95 5.79 25.42
N SER A 176 -0.31 4.70 25.83
CA SER A 176 1.13 4.71 26.11
C SER A 176 1.95 5.00 24.85
N LEU A 177 1.53 4.49 23.69
CA LEU A 177 2.20 4.74 22.42
C LEU A 177 2.09 6.20 21.99
N ILE A 178 0.90 6.79 22.02
CA ILE A 178 0.74 8.18 21.59
C ILE A 178 1.47 9.16 22.51
N SER A 179 1.54 8.90 23.82
CA SER A 179 2.25 9.77 24.76
C SER A 179 3.77 9.60 24.70
N LYS A 180 4.28 8.35 24.62
CA LYS A 180 5.73 8.08 24.79
C LYS A 180 6.48 7.85 23.48
N SER A 181 5.77 7.45 22.42
CA SER A 181 6.37 7.07 21.14
C SER A 181 5.41 7.34 19.97
N PRO A 182 4.89 8.58 19.81
CA PRO A 182 3.90 8.90 18.77
C PRO A 182 4.41 8.62 17.34
N GLU A 183 5.72 8.69 17.13
CA GLU A 183 6.36 8.32 15.86
C GLU A 183 6.13 6.85 15.48
N ARG A 184 5.82 5.97 16.44
CA ARG A 184 5.46 4.58 16.16
C ARG A 184 4.10 4.45 15.50
N LEU A 185 3.17 5.37 15.77
CA LEU A 185 1.81 5.34 15.22
C LEU A 185 1.71 6.04 13.87
N ARG A 186 2.51 7.09 13.63
CA ARG A 186 2.43 7.86 12.39
C ARG A 186 2.77 6.99 11.16
N GLY A 187 1.82 6.84 10.26
CA GLY A 187 1.92 6.01 9.06
C GLY A 187 1.86 4.50 9.32
N ALA A 188 1.60 4.08 10.57
CA ALA A 188 1.57 2.68 10.94
C ALA A 188 0.34 1.94 10.40
N VAL A 189 0.44 0.61 10.37
CA VAL A 189 -0.70 -0.29 10.32
C VAL A 189 -0.94 -0.83 11.73
N VAL A 190 -2.17 -0.71 12.20
CA VAL A 190 -2.56 -1.16 13.55
C VAL A 190 -3.53 -2.32 13.44
N ALA A 191 -3.32 -3.37 14.22
CA ALA A 191 -4.34 -4.40 14.43
C ALA A 191 -4.75 -4.44 15.89
N ASP A 192 -6.06 -4.47 16.14
CA ASP A 192 -6.69 -4.67 17.45
C ASP A 192 -7.86 -5.65 17.26
N LYS A 193 -8.28 -6.38 18.29
CA LYS A 193 -9.43 -7.28 18.18
C LYS A 193 -10.76 -6.52 18.17
N LEU A 194 -10.79 -5.35 18.81
CA LEU A 194 -12.01 -4.58 18.99
C LEU A 194 -11.70 -3.08 19.00
N ILE A 195 -12.24 -2.34 18.03
CA ILE A 195 -12.05 -0.89 17.92
C ILE A 195 -13.35 -0.16 18.29
N GLY A 196 -13.31 0.52 19.43
CA GLY A 196 -14.30 1.52 19.85
C GLY A 196 -13.87 2.95 19.51
N LYS A 197 -14.75 3.93 19.78
CA LYS A 197 -14.50 5.35 19.51
C LYS A 197 -13.26 5.85 20.25
N ALA A 198 -12.97 5.28 21.43
CA ALA A 198 -11.81 5.65 22.22
C ALA A 198 -10.49 5.18 21.59
N ALA A 199 -10.46 3.96 21.05
CA ALA A 199 -9.30 3.48 20.30
C ALA A 199 -9.14 4.26 19.00
N ALA A 200 -10.24 4.48 18.27
CA ALA A 200 -10.26 5.26 17.04
C ALA A 200 -9.71 6.68 17.24
N SER A 201 -10.03 7.36 18.34
CA SER A 201 -9.47 8.69 18.60
C SER A 201 -7.95 8.70 18.74
N VAL A 202 -7.37 7.67 19.40
CA VAL A 202 -5.90 7.56 19.51
C VAL A 202 -5.28 7.25 18.14
N ILE A 203 -5.92 6.38 17.36
CA ILE A 203 -5.47 5.98 16.02
C ILE A 203 -5.45 7.19 15.07
N VAL A 204 -6.52 7.99 15.07
CA VAL A 204 -6.61 9.24 14.28
C VAL A 204 -5.55 10.24 14.70
N CYS A 205 -5.47 10.58 15.99
CA CYS A 205 -4.49 11.55 16.47
C CYS A 205 -3.04 11.05 16.32
N GLY A 206 -2.83 9.74 16.32
CA GLY A 206 -1.53 9.10 16.06
C GLY A 206 -1.12 9.15 14.58
N GLY A 207 -2.03 9.47 13.66
CA GLY A 207 -1.77 9.50 12.23
C GLY A 207 -1.55 8.11 11.63
N VAL A 208 -2.26 7.10 12.13
CA VAL A 208 -2.21 5.72 11.61
C VAL A 208 -2.74 5.69 10.17
N LYS A 209 -2.12 4.87 9.32
CA LYS A 209 -2.50 4.73 7.90
C LYS A 209 -3.70 3.81 7.70
N SER A 210 -3.67 2.64 8.34
CA SER A 210 -4.73 1.64 8.20
C SER A 210 -4.90 0.80 9.47
N VAL A 211 -6.10 0.25 9.64
CA VAL A 211 -6.45 -0.58 10.79
C VAL A 211 -7.09 -1.89 10.38
N TYR A 212 -6.77 -2.95 11.12
CA TYR A 212 -7.39 -4.27 11.00
C TYR A 212 -8.06 -4.62 12.33
N THR A 213 -9.33 -5.00 12.31
CA THR A 213 -10.05 -5.42 13.52
C THR A 213 -11.08 -6.50 13.28
N ASN A 214 -11.39 -7.33 14.26
CA ASN A 214 -12.53 -8.23 14.12
C ASN A 214 -13.84 -7.47 14.25
N ILE A 215 -13.93 -6.61 15.28
CA ILE A 215 -15.15 -5.85 15.60
C ILE A 215 -14.84 -4.36 15.60
N ILE A 216 -15.70 -3.56 14.98
CA ILE A 216 -15.64 -2.10 15.05
C ILE A 216 -17.01 -1.51 15.45
N SER A 217 -17.02 -0.44 16.25
CA SER A 217 -18.27 0.29 16.49
C SER A 217 -18.60 1.28 15.38
N SER A 218 -19.89 1.49 15.07
CA SER A 218 -20.32 2.47 14.06
C SER A 218 -19.75 3.89 14.31
N PRO A 219 -19.72 4.41 15.57
CA PRO A 219 -19.07 5.70 15.84
C PRO A 219 -17.56 5.71 15.56
N ALA A 220 -16.87 4.61 15.83
CA ALA A 220 -15.44 4.47 15.54
C ALA A 220 -15.18 4.46 14.04
N LYS A 221 -15.95 3.65 13.29
CA LYS A 221 -15.85 3.57 11.83
C LYS A 221 -16.06 4.94 11.19
N GLN A 222 -17.12 5.66 11.59
CA GLN A 222 -17.39 7.00 11.08
C GLN A 222 -16.23 7.98 11.37
N MET A 223 -15.58 7.87 12.53
CA MET A 223 -14.43 8.70 12.90
C MET A 223 -13.22 8.40 12.02
N LEU A 224 -12.92 7.12 11.77
CA LEU A 224 -11.80 6.68 10.92
C LEU A 224 -12.03 7.03 9.45
N ASP A 225 -13.24 6.80 8.92
CA ASP A 225 -13.62 7.14 7.55
C ASP A 225 -13.44 8.63 7.28
N LYS A 226 -13.88 9.49 8.21
CA LYS A 226 -13.69 10.95 8.11
C LYS A 226 -12.23 11.38 8.12
N ALA A 227 -11.36 10.60 8.76
CA ALA A 227 -9.92 10.84 8.81
C ALA A 227 -9.17 10.25 7.59
N GLY A 228 -9.86 9.54 6.68
CA GLY A 228 -9.25 8.89 5.53
C GLY A 228 -8.39 7.68 5.90
N ILE A 229 -8.65 7.06 7.05
CA ILE A 229 -7.93 5.86 7.51
C ILE A 229 -8.60 4.63 6.91
N GLU A 230 -7.82 3.76 6.27
CA GLU A 230 -8.33 2.51 5.70
C GLU A 230 -8.69 1.52 6.82
N VAL A 231 -9.91 0.97 6.79
CA VAL A 231 -10.43 0.09 7.85
C VAL A 231 -10.82 -1.26 7.26
N HIS A 232 -10.19 -2.32 7.75
CA HIS A 232 -10.54 -3.71 7.45
C HIS A 232 -11.19 -4.35 8.69
N TYR A 233 -12.40 -4.89 8.53
CA TYR A 233 -13.13 -5.47 9.64
C TYR A 233 -14.05 -6.64 9.27
N ASP A 234 -14.32 -7.52 10.23
CA ASP A 234 -15.26 -8.65 10.06
C ASP A 234 -16.70 -8.23 10.37
N GLU A 235 -16.92 -7.50 11.47
CA GLU A 235 -18.25 -7.10 11.95
C GLU A 235 -18.29 -5.64 12.43
N GLU A 236 -19.33 -4.92 12.02
CA GLU A 236 -19.67 -3.59 12.56
C GLU A 236 -20.83 -3.71 13.55
N VAL A 237 -20.66 -3.12 14.74
CA VAL A 237 -21.69 -3.11 15.80
C VAL A 237 -22.11 -1.67 16.14
N PRO A 238 -23.35 -1.42 16.59
CA PRO A 238 -23.79 -0.06 16.94
C PRO A 238 -22.97 0.59 18.06
N GLN A 239 -22.49 -0.22 19.02
CA GLN A 239 -21.72 0.23 20.17
C GLN A 239 -20.91 -0.91 20.78
N ILE A 240 -19.82 -0.57 21.47
CA ILE A 240 -19.04 -1.53 22.25
C ILE A 240 -19.69 -1.73 23.62
N LEU A 241 -19.92 -3.00 23.98
CA LEU A 241 -20.48 -3.38 25.26
C LEU A 241 -19.39 -3.58 26.33
N ASN A 242 -19.79 -3.50 27.59
CA ASN A 242 -18.97 -3.92 28.73
C ASN A 242 -18.77 -5.45 28.74
N ARG A 243 -17.82 -5.93 29.55
CA ARG A 243 -17.42 -7.36 29.57
C ARG A 243 -18.53 -8.32 29.95
N ASP A 244 -19.45 -7.87 30.79
CA ASP A 244 -20.64 -8.59 31.25
C ASP A 244 -21.82 -8.49 30.27
N MET A 245 -21.69 -7.74 29.17
CA MET A 245 -22.70 -7.53 28.14
C MET A 245 -24.03 -6.98 28.68
N THR A 246 -23.98 -6.22 29.78
CA THR A 246 -25.14 -5.62 30.44
C THR A 246 -25.38 -4.17 30.03
N GLY A 247 -24.40 -3.52 29.38
CA GLY A 247 -24.48 -2.12 29.00
C GLY A 247 -23.28 -1.66 28.16
N GLN A 248 -23.22 -0.35 27.92
CA GLN A 248 -22.14 0.26 27.14
C GLN A 248 -20.79 0.18 27.88
N CYS A 249 -19.69 0.06 27.12
CA CYS A 249 -18.34 0.13 27.67
C CYS A 249 -18.13 1.46 28.44
N PRO A 250 -17.63 1.43 29.69
CA PRO A 250 -17.44 2.64 30.50
C PRO A 250 -16.49 3.67 29.89
N ILE A 251 -15.50 3.22 29.11
CA ILE A 251 -14.56 4.12 28.41
C ILE A 251 -15.29 4.86 27.29
N GLU A 252 -16.10 4.15 26.51
CA GLU A 252 -16.88 4.74 25.42
C GLU A 252 -17.93 5.72 25.94
N SER A 253 -18.62 5.40 27.04
CA SER A 253 -19.62 6.28 27.61
C SER A 253 -19.06 7.64 28.04
N LYS A 254 -17.77 7.73 28.39
CA LYS A 254 -17.11 8.98 28.79
C LYS A 254 -16.90 9.95 27.64
N ILE A 255 -16.89 9.46 26.40
CA ILE A 255 -16.60 10.23 25.18
C ILE A 255 -17.78 10.26 24.21
N ASN A 256 -18.99 9.89 24.67
CA ASN A 256 -20.19 9.89 23.83
C ASN A 256 -20.44 11.26 23.21
N ASP A 257 -20.30 12.33 24.02
CA ASP A 257 -20.61 13.71 23.63
C ASP A 257 -19.48 14.42 22.88
N ALA A 258 -18.32 13.78 22.68
CA ALA A 258 -17.20 14.36 21.95
C ALA A 258 -17.37 14.18 20.43
N ASP A 259 -17.23 15.26 19.65
CA ASP A 259 -17.56 15.26 18.23
C ASP A 259 -16.39 14.84 17.30
N ASN A 260 -15.15 14.96 17.79
CA ASN A 260 -13.93 14.68 17.02
C ASN A 260 -12.90 13.86 17.83
N ALA A 261 -11.84 13.42 17.15
CA ALA A 261 -10.82 12.57 17.72
C ALA A 261 -9.99 13.30 18.80
N GLU A 262 -9.65 14.57 18.57
CA GLU A 262 -8.85 15.37 19.49
C GLU A 262 -9.56 15.57 20.83
N ASP A 263 -10.85 15.89 20.81
CA ASP A 263 -11.68 16.06 22.01
C ASP A 263 -11.83 14.73 22.77
N CYS A 264 -12.03 13.62 22.04
CA CYS A 264 -12.06 12.29 22.65
C CYS A 264 -10.73 11.98 23.35
N LEU A 265 -9.60 12.17 22.66
CA LEU A 265 -8.28 11.90 23.21
C LEU A 265 -7.99 12.76 24.46
N LYS A 266 -8.35 14.04 24.42
CA LYS A 266 -8.19 14.96 25.55
C LYS A 266 -8.94 14.47 26.79
N ILE A 267 -10.21 14.10 26.64
CA ILE A 267 -11.03 13.55 27.74
C ILE A 267 -10.41 12.26 28.28
N LEU A 268 -9.90 11.38 27.41
CA LEU A 268 -9.27 10.13 27.82
C LEU A 268 -7.99 10.37 28.63
N ILE A 269 -7.12 11.29 28.21
CA ILE A 269 -5.89 11.62 28.93
C ILE A 269 -6.20 12.21 30.30
N GLU A 270 -7.11 13.19 30.37
CA GLU A 270 -7.50 13.86 31.63
C GLU A 270 -8.08 12.86 32.65
N GLN A 271 -8.88 11.90 32.20
CA GLN A 271 -9.57 10.97 33.08
C GLN A 271 -8.81 9.69 33.41
N LEU A 272 -7.83 9.29 32.59
CA LEU A 272 -7.04 8.07 32.79
C LEU A 272 -5.67 8.34 33.42
N GLY A 273 -5.31 9.62 33.63
CA GLY A 273 -4.15 10.01 34.44
C GLY A 273 -2.81 9.66 33.80
N ILE A 274 -2.72 9.70 32.48
CA ILE A 274 -1.48 9.47 31.75
C ILE A 274 -0.76 10.83 31.65
N PRO A 275 0.44 10.99 32.23
CA PRO A 275 1.15 12.26 32.19
C PRO A 275 1.46 12.66 30.74
N GLU A 276 1.26 13.95 30.44
CA GLU A 276 1.71 14.61 29.20
C GLU A 276 3.20 14.34 28.90
#